data_AF-A0A0J6RAJ0-F1
#
_entry.id   AF-A0A0J6RAJ0-F1
#
_cell.length_a   1.000
_cell.length_b   1.000
_cell.length_c   1.000
_cell.angle_alpha   90.00
_cell.angle_beta   90.00
_cell.angle_gamma   90.00
#
_symmetry.space_group_name_H-M   'P 1'
#
loop_
_entity.id
_entity.type
_entity.pdbx_description
1 polymer ?
#
loop_
_entity_poly.entity_id
_entity_poly.type
_entity_poly.pdbx_seq_one_letter_code
_entity_poly.pdbx_strand_id
1 'polypeptide(L)'
;MPPLADRRQAYLLGREYAGHYLVFLQDNPGSADRFLLARIAEDVDFSAPGAASACWAGFFHLVEQVLTQSIAPLDVFDYIDRLNTYEASLQQILRQTPPKT
;
A
#
# COMPACT_ATOMS: atom_id res chain seq x y z
N MET A 1 23.15 21.28 8.19
CA MET A 1 22.67 19.90 7.95
C MET A 1 22.21 19.35 9.29
N PRO A 2 20.95 18.89 9.44
CA PRO A 2 20.59 18.13 10.65
C PRO A 2 21.47 16.87 10.76
N PRO A 3 21.79 16.38 11.97
CA PRO A 3 22.64 15.23 12.18
C PRO A 3 22.20 14.01 11.37
N LEU A 4 23.16 13.28 10.78
CA LEU A 4 22.92 11.98 10.13
C LEU A 4 22.24 10.97 11.06
N ALA A 5 22.44 11.11 12.38
CA ALA A 5 21.77 10.33 13.42
C ALA A 5 20.24 10.50 13.35
N ASP A 6 19.75 11.74 13.23
CA ASP A 6 18.32 12.05 13.17
C ASP A 6 17.68 11.49 11.88
N ARG A 7 18.40 11.54 10.75
CA ARG A 7 17.94 10.94 9.50
C ARG A 7 17.91 9.41 9.56
N ARG A 8 18.98 8.77 10.05
CA ARG A 8 19.03 7.30 10.15
C ARG A 8 17.99 6.77 11.13
N GLN A 9 17.81 7.42 12.27
CA GLN A 9 16.78 7.05 13.25
C GLN A 9 15.39 7.22 12.66
N ALA A 10 15.10 8.34 12.00
CA ALA A 10 13.81 8.54 11.33
C ALA A 10 13.54 7.47 10.27
N TYR A 11 14.55 7.09 9.49
CA TYR A 11 14.43 5.99 8.53
C TYR A 11 14.10 4.64 9.18
N LEU A 12 14.77 4.29 10.28
CA LEU A 12 14.49 3.07 11.03
C LEU A 12 13.08 3.10 11.64
N LEU A 13 12.65 4.24 12.17
CA LEU A 13 11.30 4.44 12.68
C LEU A 13 10.25 4.26 11.57
N GLY A 14 10.50 4.78 10.37
CA GLY A 14 9.66 4.55 9.20
C GLY A 14 9.48 3.05 8.89
N ARG A 15 10.55 2.26 9.02
CA ARG A 15 10.46 0.79 8.86
C ARG A 15 9.61 0.14 9.96
N GLU A 16 9.68 0.61 11.20
CA GLU A 16 8.82 0.11 12.28
C GLU A 16 7.34 0.40 12.00
N TYR A 17 7.01 1.60 11.52
CA TYR A 17 5.65 1.93 11.07
C TYR A 17 5.16 1.03 9.93
N ALA A 18 6.01 0.75 8.95
CA ALA A 18 5.68 -0.19 7.88
C ALA A 18 5.48 -1.61 8.43
N GLY A 19 6.26 -2.03 9.42
CA GLY A 19 6.06 -3.30 10.12
C GLY A 19 4.67 -3.41 10.74
N HIS A 20 4.21 -2.37 11.45
CA HIS A 20 2.85 -2.34 12.00
C HIS A 20 1.77 -2.39 10.92
N TYR A 21 1.96 -1.65 9.81
CA TYR A 21 1.05 -1.72 8.67
C TYR A 21 0.96 -3.13 8.08
N LEU A 22 2.10 -3.82 7.91
CA LEU A 22 2.15 -5.18 7.38
C LEU A 22 1.49 -6.20 8.32
N VAL A 23 1.72 -6.11 9.63
CA VAL A 23 1.02 -6.94 10.63
C VAL A 23 -0.49 -6.71 10.57
N PHE A 24 -0.92 -5.44 10.48
CA PHE A 24 -2.33 -5.13 10.30
C PHE A 24 -2.93 -5.80 9.05
N LEU A 25 -2.23 -5.80 7.91
CA LEU A 25 -2.69 -6.49 6.71
C LEU A 25 -2.78 -8.01 6.91
N GLN A 26 -1.80 -8.61 7.58
CA GLN A 26 -1.79 -10.04 7.90
C GLN A 26 -3.00 -10.44 8.75
N ASP A 27 -3.30 -9.66 9.78
CA ASP A 27 -4.42 -9.90 10.67
C ASP A 27 -5.79 -9.58 10.03
N ASN A 28 -5.80 -8.83 8.92
CA ASN A 28 -7.01 -8.33 8.26
C ASN A 28 -6.95 -8.53 6.73
N PRO A 29 -7.01 -9.77 6.20
CA PRO A 29 -6.78 -10.07 4.78
C PRO A 29 -7.82 -9.49 3.79
N GLY A 30 -8.93 -8.92 4.27
CA GLY A 30 -9.90 -8.15 3.46
C GLY A 30 -9.80 -6.63 3.61
N SER A 31 -8.78 -6.12 4.33
CA SER A 31 -8.64 -4.69 4.61
C SER A 31 -8.04 -3.89 3.45
N ALA A 32 -7.47 -4.55 2.45
CA ALA A 32 -6.92 -3.90 1.25
C ALA A 32 -7.97 -3.00 0.56
N ASP A 33 -9.24 -3.38 0.60
CA ASP A 33 -10.38 -2.65 0.02
C ASP A 33 -10.67 -1.31 0.71
N ARG A 34 -10.02 -1.03 1.85
CA ARG A 34 -10.18 0.23 2.60
C ARG A 34 -9.13 1.28 2.25
N PHE A 35 -8.26 0.99 1.28
CA PHE A 35 -7.25 1.92 0.76
C PHE A 35 -6.37 2.56 1.85
N LEU A 36 -6.06 1.82 2.93
CA LEU A 36 -5.31 2.36 4.07
C LEU A 36 -3.93 2.90 3.66
N LEU A 37 -3.22 2.19 2.78
CA LEU A 37 -1.93 2.67 2.26
C LEU A 37 -2.07 3.98 1.48
N ALA A 38 -3.13 4.12 0.68
CA ALA A 38 -3.39 5.34 -0.06
C ALA A 38 -3.69 6.51 0.87
N ARG A 39 -4.44 6.28 1.96
CA ARG A 39 -4.70 7.30 2.98
C ARG A 39 -3.43 7.71 3.74
N ILE A 40 -2.57 6.74 4.07
CA ILE A 40 -1.25 7.04 4.64
C ILE A 40 -0.45 7.91 3.67
N ALA A 41 -0.44 7.55 2.38
CA ALA A 41 0.27 8.33 1.36
C ALA A 41 -0.32 9.74 1.16
N GLU A 42 -1.64 9.91 1.25
CA GLU A 42 -2.32 11.20 1.18
C GLU A 42 -1.86 12.16 2.29
N ASP A 43 -1.63 11.62 3.49
CA ASP A 43 -1.18 12.40 4.65
C ASP A 43 0.35 12.66 4.67
N VAL A 44 1.12 12.03 3.77
CA VAL A 44 2.59 12.19 3.72
C VAL A 44 2.97 13.41 2.89
N ASP A 45 3.71 14.33 3.51
CA ASP A 45 4.44 15.37 2.76
C ASP A 45 5.71 14.78 2.12
N PHE A 46 5.58 14.37 0.84
CA PHE A 46 6.69 13.84 0.05
C PHE A 46 7.77 14.88 -0.29
N SER A 47 7.49 16.17 -0.12
CA SER A 47 8.46 17.25 -0.34
C SER A 47 9.27 17.57 0.92
N ALA A 48 8.89 17.03 2.08
CA ALA A 48 9.49 17.36 3.37
C ALA A 48 10.99 17.00 3.43
N PRO A 49 11.88 17.95 3.72
CA PRO A 49 13.29 17.67 3.87
C PRO A 49 13.60 16.97 5.21
N GLY A 50 14.84 16.50 5.37
CA GLY A 50 15.34 16.07 6.67
C GLY A 50 14.76 14.73 7.17
N ALA A 51 14.39 14.69 8.45
CA ALA A 51 13.93 13.47 9.12
C ALA A 51 12.60 12.95 8.54
N ALA A 52 11.69 13.84 8.14
CA ALA A 52 10.40 13.46 7.55
C ALA A 52 10.59 12.64 6.26
N SER A 53 11.48 13.09 5.34
CA SER A 53 11.81 12.30 4.14
C SER A 53 12.49 11.00 4.43
N ALA A 54 13.38 10.96 5.41
CA ALA A 54 14.00 9.71 5.80
C ALA A 54 12.96 8.72 6.35
N CYS A 55 11.97 9.19 7.11
CA CYS A 55 10.90 8.38 7.69
C CYS A 55 10.00 7.75 6.61
N TRP A 56 9.40 8.52 5.71
CA TRP A 56 8.55 7.92 4.67
C TRP A 56 9.38 7.05 3.72
N ALA A 57 10.65 7.37 3.46
CA ALA A 57 11.52 6.51 2.66
C ALA A 57 11.76 5.13 3.32
N GLY A 58 11.96 5.11 4.65
CA GLY A 58 12.07 3.86 5.40
C GLY A 58 10.78 3.04 5.39
N PHE A 59 9.63 3.71 5.50
CA PHE A 59 8.31 3.08 5.42
C PHE A 59 8.10 2.40 4.06
N PHE A 60 8.19 3.15 2.97
CA PHE A 60 7.92 2.63 1.62
C PHE A 60 8.95 1.60 1.18
N HIS A 61 10.22 1.72 1.59
CA HIS A 61 11.22 0.70 1.25
C HIS A 61 10.91 -0.65 1.90
N LEU A 62 10.46 -0.72 3.17
CA LEU A 62 10.08 -2.01 3.75
C LEU A 62 8.85 -2.60 3.03
N VAL A 63 7.87 -1.77 2.69
CA VAL A 63 6.71 -2.21 1.90
C VAL A 63 7.16 -2.78 0.55
N GLU A 64 8.04 -2.09 -0.17
CA GLU A 64 8.60 -2.56 -1.44
C GLU A 64 9.37 -3.89 -1.31
N GLN A 65 10.15 -4.07 -0.24
CA GLN A 65 10.85 -5.32 0.03
C GLN A 65 9.89 -6.50 0.21
N VAL A 66 8.81 -6.31 0.99
CA VAL A 66 7.81 -7.36 1.21
C VAL A 66 6.98 -7.61 -0.04
N LEU A 67 6.61 -6.57 -0.79
CA LEU A 67 5.96 -6.70 -2.09
C LEU A 67 6.82 -7.51 -3.06
N THR A 68 8.11 -7.22 -3.17
CA THR A 68 9.05 -7.95 -4.04
C THR A 68 9.03 -9.45 -3.77
N GLN A 69 8.97 -9.85 -2.49
CA GLN A 69 8.86 -11.26 -2.09
C GLN A 69 7.51 -11.87 -2.45
N SER A 70 6.45 -11.06 -2.39
CA SER A 70 5.06 -11.50 -2.61
C SER A 70 4.69 -11.58 -4.10
N ILE A 71 5.30 -10.75 -4.95
CA ILE A 71 5.05 -10.73 -6.41
C ILE A 71 5.89 -11.73 -7.18
N ALA A 72 6.99 -12.24 -6.61
CA ALA A 72 7.88 -13.18 -7.28
C ALA A 72 7.17 -14.41 -7.91
N PRO A 73 6.13 -15.01 -7.28
CA PRO A 73 5.37 -16.11 -7.90
C PRO A 73 4.19 -15.66 -8.76
N LEU A 74 3.90 -14.36 -8.88
CA LEU A 74 2.70 -13.84 -9.55
C LEU A 74 2.97 -13.50 -11.01
N ASP A 75 2.15 -14.02 -11.93
CA ASP A 75 1.98 -13.40 -13.24
C ASP A 75 1.10 -12.16 -13.07
N VAL A 76 1.76 -11.00 -12.95
CA VAL A 76 1.10 -9.73 -12.64
C VAL A 76 0.08 -9.34 -13.72
N PHE A 77 0.36 -9.62 -15.00
CA PHE A 77 -0.52 -9.24 -16.09
C PHE A 77 -1.76 -10.13 -16.15
N ASP A 78 -1.60 -11.45 -16.01
CA ASP A 78 -2.74 -12.36 -15.90
C ASP A 78 -3.61 -12.03 -14.67
N TYR A 79 -2.99 -11.67 -13.54
CA TYR A 79 -3.74 -11.24 -12.36
C TYR A 79 -4.56 -9.97 -12.60
N ILE A 80 -3.98 -8.95 -13.25
CA ILE A 80 -4.69 -7.72 -13.63
C ILE A 80 -5.85 -8.01 -14.59
N ASP A 81 -5.63 -8.86 -15.59
CA ASP A 81 -6.68 -9.23 -16.56
C ASP A 81 -7.87 -9.90 -15.89
N ARG A 82 -7.63 -10.78 -14.90
CA ARG A 82 -8.68 -11.40 -14.09
C ARG A 82 -9.46 -10.37 -13.28
N LEU A 83 -8.78 -9.42 -12.64
CA LEU A 83 -9.43 -8.34 -11.86
C LEU A 83 -10.32 -7.47 -12.76
N ASN A 84 -9.80 -7.04 -13.90
CA ASN A 84 -10.55 -6.21 -14.85
C ASN A 84 -11.77 -6.97 -15.42
N THR A 85 -11.60 -8.26 -15.73
CA THR A 85 -12.70 -9.11 -16.21
C THR A 85 -13.79 -9.27 -15.15
N TYR A 86 -13.39 -9.50 -13.89
CA TYR A 86 -14.31 -9.58 -12.77
C TYR A 86 -15.09 -8.28 -12.60
N GLU A 87 -14.42 -7.13 -12.60
CA GLU A 87 -15.07 -5.82 -12.50
C GLU A 87 -16.05 -5.57 -13.66
N ALA A 88 -15.65 -5.85 -14.89
CA ALA A 88 -16.51 -5.72 -16.07
C ALA A 88 -17.77 -6.60 -15.95
N SER A 89 -17.61 -7.84 -15.45
CA SER A 89 -18.73 -8.76 -15.23
C SER A 89 -19.70 -8.24 -14.16
N LEU A 90 -19.20 -7.70 -13.06
CA LEU A 90 -20.02 -7.09 -12.01
C LEU A 90 -20.82 -5.89 -12.54
N GLN A 91 -20.16 -5.00 -13.31
CA GLN A 91 -20.84 -3.87 -13.93
C GLN A 91 -21.96 -4.31 -14.87
N GLN A 92 -21.75 -5.40 -15.63
CA GLN A 92 -22.78 -5.95 -16.50
C GLN A 92 -23.98 -6.50 -15.71
N ILE A 93 -23.74 -7.25 -14.63
CA ILE A 93 -24.80 -7.77 -13.75
C ILE A 93 -25.60 -6.62 -13.13
N LEU A 94 -24.92 -5.59 -12.60
CA LEU A 94 -25.58 -4.43 -11.99
C LEU A 94 -26.44 -3.66 -13.00
N ARG A 95 -26.00 -3.57 -14.27
CA ARG A 95 -26.80 -2.95 -15.35
C ARG A 95 -28.00 -3.79 -15.79
N GLN A 96 -27.91 -5.11 -15.66
CA GLN A 96 -28.96 -6.05 -16.06
C GLN A 96 -29.98 -6.32 -14.94
N THR A 97 -29.70 -5.93 -13.71
CA THR A 97 -30.62 -6.08 -12.58
C THR A 97 -31.59 -4.89 -12.57
N PRO A 98 -32.89 -5.07 -12.90
CA PRO A 98 -33.85 -3.96 -12.84
C PRO A 98 -34.04 -3.50 -11.39
N PRO A 99 -34.35 -2.22 -11.14
CA PRO A 99 -34.62 -1.75 -9.79
C PRO A 99 -35.78 -2.54 -9.20
N LYS A 100 -35.61 -3.06 -7.98
CA LYS A 100 -36.71 -3.65 -7.21
C LYS A 100 -37.71 -2.53 -6.90
N THR A 101 -38.79 -2.46 -7.68
CA THR A 101 -40.03 -1.74 -7.36
C THR A 101 -40.80 -2.47 -6.28
#